data_AF-A0A8H4LNT6-F1
#
_entry.id   AF-A0A8H4LNT6-F1
#
_cell.length_a   1.000
_cell.length_b   1.000
_cell.length_c   1.000
_cell.angle_alpha   90.00
_cell.angle_beta   90.00
_cell.angle_gamma   90.00
#
_symmetry.space_group_name_H-M   'P 1'
#
loop_
_entity.id
_entity.type
_entity.pdbx_description
1 polymer ?
#
loop_
_entity_poly.entity_id
_entity_poly.type
_entity_poly.pdbx_seq_one_letter_code
_entity_poly.pdbx_strand_id
1 'polypeptide(L)'
;MAQEIVGTLWDLIEPFVVVQQPPRPPPQVTHNFWPSLRDALLNGPHRLNNLNLKCDICMDRMSVFDHEHVQHHVEKNMHHGARVLPCGHMFGTRCISRVIVECRNSHIPMSCPMCRTPFVDHPHCLHGHSGMPMPNTIEDIANFPRTLAEGGKIADKCGDCQVVDAVIGLSRLAPILHPPIDLGIMEVIGVSASKPGGHSWSLEPGQGMLNLIVEDLSLEEGTFQNICDETAEILSENTLRNWTSVDLRGLEFHVHVYERVLPGQGPHAMETEEQ
;
A
#
# COMPACT_ATOMS: atom_id res chain seq x y z
N MET A 1 -14.84 -94.12 -13.36
CA MET A 1 -14.68 -93.55 -12.01
C MET A 1 -13.75 -92.35 -12.08
N ALA A 2 -14.32 -91.15 -12.20
CA ALA A 2 -13.66 -89.88 -11.88
C ALA A 2 -14.78 -88.87 -11.66
N GLN A 3 -14.93 -88.44 -10.41
CA GLN A 3 -16.02 -87.58 -9.92
C GLN A 3 -15.85 -86.13 -10.37
N GLU A 4 -16.99 -85.51 -10.64
CA GLU A 4 -17.19 -84.10 -10.97
C GLU A 4 -16.82 -83.19 -9.79
N ILE A 5 -16.08 -82.12 -10.07
CA ILE A 5 -15.88 -80.98 -9.17
C ILE A 5 -16.75 -79.84 -9.70
N VAL A 6 -17.90 -79.63 -9.06
CA VAL A 6 -18.72 -78.42 -9.18
C VAL A 6 -18.26 -77.49 -8.05
N GLY A 7 -17.43 -76.50 -8.38
CA GLY A 7 -16.92 -75.48 -7.46
C GLY A 7 -17.24 -74.08 -7.98
N THR A 8 -18.36 -73.55 -7.51
CA THR A 8 -18.69 -72.13 -7.25
C THR A 8 -17.81 -71.06 -7.90
N LEU A 9 -18.31 -70.50 -9.01
CA LEU A 9 -17.75 -69.32 -9.69
C LEU A 9 -18.49 -68.02 -9.31
N TRP A 10 -18.83 -67.82 -8.03
CA TRP A 10 -19.56 -66.65 -7.54
C TRP A 10 -18.79 -65.77 -6.53
N ASP A 11 -17.58 -66.16 -6.12
CA ASP A 11 -16.83 -65.46 -5.05
C ASP A 11 -15.76 -64.48 -5.56
N LEU A 12 -15.81 -64.04 -6.82
CA LEU A 12 -14.82 -63.11 -7.40
C LEU A 12 -15.36 -61.73 -7.81
N ILE A 13 -16.50 -61.30 -7.26
CA ILE A 13 -16.94 -59.91 -7.39
C ILE A 13 -16.50 -59.17 -6.12
N GLU A 14 -15.29 -58.62 -6.14
CA GLU A 14 -14.89 -57.66 -5.11
C GLU A 14 -15.83 -56.44 -5.16
N PRO A 15 -16.29 -55.93 -4.00
CA PRO A 15 -17.11 -54.74 -3.97
C PRO A 15 -16.32 -53.57 -4.54
N PHE A 16 -16.86 -52.96 -5.59
CA PHE A 16 -16.34 -51.74 -6.18
C PHE A 16 -16.39 -50.62 -5.11
N VAL A 17 -15.28 -50.43 -4.39
CA VAL A 17 -15.12 -49.29 -3.50
C VAL A 17 -15.04 -48.06 -4.38
N VAL A 18 -16.12 -47.30 -4.45
CA VAL A 18 -16.12 -45.96 -5.04
C VAL A 18 -15.24 -45.11 -4.13
N VAL A 19 -13.94 -45.03 -4.45
CA VAL A 19 -13.04 -44.05 -3.87
C VAL A 19 -13.59 -42.69 -4.29
N GLN A 20 -14.36 -42.06 -3.40
CA GLN A 20 -14.74 -40.67 -3.57
C GLN A 20 -13.44 -39.88 -3.66
N GLN A 21 -13.15 -39.35 -4.85
CA GLN A 21 -12.02 -38.45 -5.00
C GLN A 21 -12.21 -37.31 -3.99
N PRO A 22 -11.15 -36.92 -3.25
CA PRO A 22 -11.24 -35.76 -2.38
C PRO A 22 -11.77 -34.58 -3.20
N PRO A 23 -12.65 -33.74 -2.63
CA PRO A 23 -13.24 -32.62 -3.35
C PRO A 23 -12.11 -31.82 -3.99
N ARG A 24 -12.18 -31.62 -5.32
CA ARG A 24 -11.17 -30.83 -6.03
C ARG A 24 -11.05 -29.49 -5.32
N PRO A 25 -9.82 -29.04 -5.00
CA PRO A 25 -9.64 -27.70 -4.47
C PRO A 25 -10.28 -26.71 -5.45
N PRO A 26 -10.98 -25.68 -4.95
CA PRO A 26 -11.62 -24.69 -5.80
C PRO A 26 -10.58 -24.10 -6.75
N PRO A 27 -10.95 -23.83 -8.01
CA PRO A 27 -10.02 -23.29 -9.00
C PRO A 27 -9.41 -21.98 -8.48
N GLN A 28 -8.08 -21.88 -8.55
CA GLN A 28 -7.35 -20.70 -8.14
C GLN A 28 -7.67 -19.53 -9.08
N VAL A 29 -7.83 -18.34 -8.51
CA VAL A 29 -8.01 -17.11 -9.30
C VAL A 29 -6.63 -16.55 -9.65
N THR A 30 -6.36 -16.41 -10.95
CA THR A 30 -5.04 -16.06 -11.50
C THR A 30 -5.07 -14.79 -12.38
N HIS A 31 -6.20 -14.07 -12.43
CA HIS A 31 -6.33 -12.88 -13.26
C HIS A 31 -5.49 -11.72 -12.73
N ASN A 32 -4.51 -11.26 -13.51
CA ASN A 32 -3.70 -10.06 -13.21
C ASN A 32 -4.31 -8.76 -13.75
N PHE A 33 -5.60 -8.78 -14.08
CA PHE A 33 -6.35 -7.62 -14.53
C PHE A 33 -7.45 -7.31 -13.51
N TRP A 34 -7.31 -6.15 -12.86
CA TRP A 34 -8.06 -5.76 -11.69
C TRP A 34 -9.58 -5.75 -11.89
N PRO A 35 -10.16 -5.15 -12.95
CA PRO A 35 -11.61 -5.16 -13.12
C PRO A 35 -12.22 -6.57 -13.08
N SER A 36 -11.63 -7.52 -13.83
CA SER A 36 -12.09 -8.90 -13.84
C SER A 36 -11.87 -9.61 -12.51
N LEU A 37 -10.74 -9.35 -11.85
CA LEU A 37 -10.43 -9.91 -10.53
C LEU A 37 -11.41 -9.39 -9.46
N ARG A 38 -11.63 -8.07 -9.42
CA ARG A 38 -12.57 -7.38 -8.52
C ARG A 38 -13.96 -7.99 -8.66
N ASP A 39 -14.48 -8.08 -9.88
CA ASP A 39 -15.82 -8.62 -10.13
C ASP A 39 -15.92 -10.09 -9.69
N ALA A 40 -14.87 -10.90 -9.91
CA ALA A 40 -14.82 -12.28 -9.46
C ALA A 40 -14.78 -12.42 -7.92
N LEU A 41 -14.12 -11.49 -7.23
CA LEU A 41 -14.02 -11.46 -5.77
C LEU A 41 -15.32 -10.96 -5.12
N LEU A 42 -15.96 -9.94 -5.69
CA LEU A 42 -17.25 -9.44 -5.20
C LEU A 42 -18.36 -10.49 -5.37
N ASN A 43 -18.35 -11.26 -6.47
CA ASN A 43 -19.29 -12.36 -6.69
C ASN A 43 -18.94 -13.63 -5.91
N GLY A 44 -17.70 -13.76 -5.44
CA GLY A 44 -17.23 -14.93 -4.70
C GLY A 44 -16.23 -14.55 -3.60
N PRO A 45 -16.67 -13.91 -2.50
CA PRO A 45 -15.78 -13.39 -1.47
C PRO A 45 -14.82 -14.42 -0.85
N HIS A 46 -15.26 -15.67 -0.75
CA HIS A 46 -14.45 -16.80 -0.26
C HIS A 46 -13.18 -17.07 -1.10
N ARG A 47 -13.08 -16.52 -2.32
CA ARG A 47 -11.93 -16.70 -3.22
C ARG A 47 -10.74 -15.82 -2.86
N LEU A 48 -10.93 -14.80 -2.03
CA LEU A 48 -9.86 -13.89 -1.61
C LEU A 48 -8.70 -14.63 -0.92
N ASN A 49 -9.02 -15.67 -0.14
CA ASN A 49 -8.02 -16.50 0.54
C ASN A 49 -7.39 -17.58 -0.38
N ASN A 50 -7.79 -17.65 -1.65
CA ASN A 50 -7.30 -18.62 -2.63
C ASN A 50 -6.81 -17.94 -3.92
N LEU A 51 -6.17 -16.79 -3.76
CA LEU A 51 -5.54 -16.05 -4.85
C LEU A 51 -4.17 -16.65 -5.19
N ASN A 52 -3.87 -16.70 -6.50
CA ASN A 52 -2.54 -17.06 -7.00
C ASN A 52 -2.15 -16.13 -8.15
N LEU A 53 -1.92 -14.87 -7.80
CA LEU A 53 -1.55 -13.83 -8.75
C LEU A 53 -0.06 -13.92 -9.07
N LYS A 54 0.30 -13.84 -10.36
CA LYS A 54 1.69 -13.88 -10.81
C LYS A 54 2.09 -12.54 -11.40
N CYS A 55 3.28 -12.05 -11.10
CA CYS A 55 3.75 -10.82 -11.71
C CYS A 55 4.14 -11.08 -13.16
N ASP A 56 3.53 -10.40 -14.14
CA ASP A 56 3.86 -10.60 -15.56
C ASP A 56 5.24 -10.05 -15.96
N ILE A 57 5.98 -9.43 -15.03
CA ILE A 57 7.37 -8.98 -15.24
C ILE A 57 8.38 -10.08 -14.86
N CYS A 58 8.26 -10.68 -13.68
CA CYS A 58 9.22 -11.67 -13.17
C CYS A 58 8.67 -13.10 -13.08
N MET A 59 7.38 -13.29 -13.34
CA MET A 59 6.63 -14.55 -13.26
C MET A 59 6.51 -15.16 -11.85
N ASP A 60 7.04 -14.48 -10.81
CA ASP A 60 6.90 -14.88 -9.42
C ASP A 60 5.49 -14.58 -8.87
N ARG A 61 5.11 -15.29 -7.81
CA ARG A 61 3.84 -15.07 -7.09
C ARG A 61 3.88 -13.71 -6.37
N MET A 62 2.84 -12.91 -6.56
CA MET A 62 2.62 -11.68 -5.82
C MET A 62 1.86 -11.97 -4.52
N SER A 63 2.31 -11.37 -3.43
CA SER A 63 1.59 -11.42 -2.15
C SER A 63 0.44 -10.41 -2.11
N VAL A 64 -0.61 -10.73 -1.36
CA VAL A 64 -1.77 -9.82 -1.19
C VAL A 64 -1.90 -9.37 0.26
N PHE A 65 -1.52 -10.23 1.20
CA PHE A 65 -1.60 -9.94 2.62
C PHE A 65 -0.24 -9.52 3.17
N ASP A 66 -0.25 -8.57 4.11
CA ASP A 66 0.99 -8.00 4.65
C ASP A 66 1.90 -9.04 5.32
N HIS A 67 1.32 -10.05 5.97
CA HIS A 67 2.08 -11.15 6.56
C HIS A 67 2.78 -12.06 5.53
N GLU A 68 2.36 -12.01 4.26
CA GLU A 68 3.02 -12.72 3.15
C GLU A 68 4.12 -11.86 2.48
N HIS A 69 4.28 -10.59 2.88
CA HIS A 69 5.28 -9.69 2.32
C HIS A 69 6.69 -10.13 2.74
N VAL A 70 7.33 -10.95 1.91
CA VAL A 70 8.74 -11.28 2.05
C VAL A 70 9.58 -10.08 1.61
N GLN A 71 10.31 -9.48 2.54
CA GLN A 71 11.27 -8.42 2.23
C GLN A 71 12.47 -9.00 1.49
N HIS A 72 12.92 -8.30 0.45
CA HIS A 72 14.10 -8.72 -0.29
C HIS A 72 15.38 -8.30 0.46
N HIS A 73 16.26 -9.26 0.78
CA HIS A 73 17.47 -9.02 1.57
C HIS A 73 18.42 -7.95 0.98
N VAL A 74 18.42 -7.77 -0.35
CA VAL A 74 19.28 -6.80 -1.06
C VAL A 74 18.61 -5.44 -1.24
N GLU A 75 17.27 -5.40 -1.32
CA GLU A 75 16.49 -4.18 -1.51
C GLU A 75 15.60 -4.01 -0.28
N LYS A 76 16.24 -3.58 0.82
CA LYS A 76 15.55 -3.33 2.09
C LYS A 76 14.31 -2.48 1.80
N ASN A 77 13.15 -2.92 2.29
CA ASN A 77 11.83 -2.29 2.16
C ASN A 77 11.07 -2.50 0.84
N MET A 78 11.59 -3.26 -0.14
CA MET A 78 10.79 -3.63 -1.32
C MET A 78 10.22 -5.05 -1.20
N HIS A 79 8.90 -5.13 -0.99
CA HIS A 79 8.15 -6.39 -1.03
C HIS A 79 7.58 -6.66 -2.42
N HIS A 80 7.27 -7.92 -2.70
CA HIS A 80 6.65 -8.34 -3.97
C HIS A 80 5.11 -8.41 -3.87
N GLY A 81 4.51 -7.46 -3.14
CA GLY A 81 3.05 -7.36 -2.99
C GLY A 81 2.37 -6.89 -4.28
N ALA A 82 1.17 -7.38 -4.55
CA ALA A 82 0.38 -7.05 -5.72
C ALA A 82 -0.02 -5.57 -5.73
N ARG A 83 0.22 -4.90 -6.85
CA ARG A 83 -0.04 -3.47 -7.04
C ARG A 83 -0.84 -3.27 -8.32
N VAL A 84 -1.96 -2.59 -8.19
CA VAL A 84 -2.89 -2.31 -9.28
C VAL A 84 -2.52 -0.97 -9.91
N LEU A 85 -2.34 -0.93 -11.23
CA LEU A 85 -2.16 0.32 -11.96
C LEU A 85 -3.50 0.95 -12.35
N PRO A 86 -3.55 2.27 -12.67
CA PRO A 86 -4.79 2.94 -13.10
C PRO A 86 -5.42 2.34 -14.36
N CYS A 87 -4.63 1.67 -15.19
CA CYS A 87 -5.12 0.94 -16.36
C CYS A 87 -5.74 -0.43 -16.03
N GLY A 88 -5.65 -0.89 -14.77
CA GLY A 88 -6.15 -2.18 -14.30
C GLY A 88 -5.12 -3.32 -14.27
N HIS A 89 -3.97 -3.20 -14.95
CA HIS A 89 -2.96 -4.26 -14.90
C HIS A 89 -2.25 -4.30 -13.54
N MET A 90 -1.93 -5.51 -13.09
CA MET A 90 -1.33 -5.76 -11.79
C MET A 90 0.10 -6.29 -11.90
N PHE A 91 0.99 -5.78 -11.05
CA PHE A 91 2.39 -6.20 -10.99
C PHE A 91 2.88 -6.24 -9.55
N GLY A 92 3.97 -6.96 -9.30
CA GLY A 92 4.62 -6.93 -7.99
C GLY A 92 5.26 -5.57 -7.75
N THR A 93 5.06 -5.02 -6.54
CA THR A 93 5.50 -3.66 -6.15
C THR A 93 6.98 -3.42 -6.44
N ARG A 94 7.86 -4.36 -6.07
CA ARG A 94 9.29 -4.32 -6.43
C ARG A 94 9.54 -4.19 -7.94
N CYS A 95 8.85 -5.01 -8.75
CA CYS A 95 9.09 -5.06 -10.19
C CYS A 95 8.65 -3.78 -10.90
N ILE A 96 7.46 -3.27 -10.57
CA ILE A 96 6.99 -2.04 -11.20
C ILE A 96 7.80 -0.82 -10.75
N SER A 97 8.26 -0.80 -9.49
CA SER A 97 9.14 0.27 -8.98
C SER A 97 10.47 0.31 -9.72
N ARG A 98 11.09 -0.85 -10.00
CA ARG A 98 12.32 -0.91 -10.81
C ARG A 98 12.10 -0.37 -12.22
N VAL A 99 11.02 -0.77 -12.89
CA VAL A 99 10.67 -0.27 -14.23
C VAL A 99 10.52 1.26 -14.20
N ILE A 100 9.81 1.81 -13.21
CA ILE A 100 9.63 3.26 -13.04
C ILE A 100 10.97 3.96 -12.86
N VAL A 101 11.85 3.45 -11.98
CA VAL A 101 13.18 4.02 -11.72
C VAL A 101 14.06 3.96 -12.98
N GLU A 102 14.09 2.84 -13.68
CA GLU A 102 14.87 2.66 -14.92
C GLU A 102 14.40 3.59 -16.03
N CYS A 103 13.09 3.71 -16.23
CA CYS A 103 12.51 4.65 -17.20
C CYS A 103 12.88 6.09 -16.85
N ARG A 104 12.77 6.48 -15.57
CA ARG A 104 13.14 7.82 -15.10
C ARG A 104 14.61 8.12 -15.34
N ASN A 105 15.51 7.22 -14.94
CA ASN A 105 16.95 7.37 -15.13
C ASN A 105 17.34 7.45 -16.62
N SER A 106 16.61 6.74 -17.47
CA SER A 106 16.82 6.71 -18.91
C SER A 106 16.07 7.81 -19.67
N HIS A 107 15.32 8.68 -18.98
CA HIS A 107 14.45 9.71 -19.58
C HIS A 107 13.45 9.15 -20.61
N ILE A 108 12.98 7.93 -20.39
CA ILE A 108 12.00 7.24 -21.26
C ILE A 108 10.59 7.47 -20.68
N PRO A 109 9.58 7.78 -21.53
CA PRO A 109 8.20 7.86 -21.08
C PRO A 109 7.74 6.57 -20.37
N MET A 110 7.26 6.73 -19.14
CA MET A 110 6.76 5.60 -18.35
C MET A 110 5.41 5.14 -18.89
N SER A 111 5.25 3.82 -19.05
CA SER A 111 4.00 3.22 -19.52
C SER A 111 3.80 1.83 -18.91
N CYS A 112 2.55 1.37 -18.89
CA CYS A 112 2.22 0.03 -18.44
C CYS A 112 2.97 -1.01 -19.30
N PRO A 113 3.74 -1.95 -18.70
CA PRO A 113 4.45 -2.97 -19.47
C PRO A 113 3.54 -3.85 -20.35
N MET A 114 2.28 -4.02 -19.95
CA MET A 114 1.31 -4.90 -20.63
C MET A 114 0.51 -4.18 -21.73
N CYS A 115 -0.13 -3.06 -21.41
CA CYS A 115 -1.01 -2.35 -22.35
C CYS A 115 -0.44 -1.06 -22.94
N ARG A 116 0.76 -0.65 -22.51
CA ARG A 116 1.44 0.59 -22.94
C ARG A 116 0.68 1.89 -22.67
N THR A 117 -0.41 1.86 -21.89
CA THR A 117 -1.04 3.07 -21.37
C THR A 117 -0.01 3.91 -20.62
N PRO A 118 0.21 5.17 -20.98
CA PRO A 118 1.17 6.04 -20.31
C PRO A 118 0.85 6.19 -18.82
N PHE A 119 1.88 6.25 -17.99
CA PHE A 119 1.71 6.73 -16.63
C PHE A 119 1.60 8.24 -16.69
N VAL A 120 0.51 8.76 -16.14
CA VAL A 120 0.27 10.20 -16.05
C VAL A 120 0.79 10.66 -14.70
N ASP A 121 1.60 11.71 -14.70
CA ASP A 121 2.07 12.32 -13.47
C ASP A 121 0.93 13.04 -12.74
N HIS A 122 1.05 13.14 -11.43
CA HIS A 122 0.14 13.95 -10.62
C HIS A 122 0.30 15.45 -10.98
N PRO A 123 -0.75 16.15 -11.43
CA PRO A 123 -0.66 17.52 -11.96
C PRO A 123 0.05 18.56 -11.07
N HIS A 124 -0.08 18.44 -9.75
CA HIS A 124 0.40 19.45 -8.80
C HIS A 124 1.71 19.08 -8.09
N CYS A 125 2.20 17.84 -8.23
CA CYS A 125 3.49 17.44 -7.65
C CYS A 125 4.45 16.78 -8.65
N LEU A 126 4.00 16.51 -9.87
CA LEU A 126 4.78 15.91 -10.96
C LEU A 126 5.46 14.57 -10.59
N HIS A 127 4.93 13.89 -9.58
CA HIS A 127 5.37 12.55 -9.23
C HIS A 127 4.65 11.53 -10.12
N GLY A 128 5.40 10.56 -10.63
CA GLY A 128 4.88 9.48 -11.45
C GLY A 128 3.97 8.55 -10.67
N HIS A 129 2.84 8.16 -11.27
CA HIS A 129 1.90 7.25 -10.64
C HIS A 129 2.42 5.82 -10.64
N SER A 130 2.54 5.21 -9.45
CA SER A 130 3.11 3.86 -9.28
C SER A 130 2.08 2.76 -9.03
N GLY A 131 0.78 3.08 -9.11
CA GLY A 131 -0.29 2.15 -8.76
C GLY A 131 -0.68 2.22 -7.29
N MET A 132 -1.74 1.54 -6.90
CA MET A 132 -2.13 1.38 -5.50
C MET A 132 -1.98 -0.08 -5.07
N PRO A 133 -1.64 -0.36 -3.80
CA PRO A 133 -1.60 -1.74 -3.32
C PRO A 133 -2.96 -2.41 -3.53
N MET A 134 -2.95 -3.70 -3.86
CA MET A 134 -4.20 -4.46 -3.97
C MET A 134 -4.89 -4.49 -2.60
N PRO A 135 -6.21 -4.23 -2.52
CA PRO A 135 -6.96 -4.33 -1.28
C PRO A 135 -7.06 -5.78 -0.81
N ASN A 136 -6.99 -5.98 0.51
CA ASN A 136 -6.95 -7.31 1.13
C ASN A 136 -8.22 -7.66 1.94
N THR A 137 -9.24 -6.81 1.92
CA THR A 137 -10.58 -7.08 2.44
C THR A 137 -11.65 -6.87 1.36
N ILE A 138 -12.81 -7.52 1.52
CA ILE A 138 -13.91 -7.41 0.55
C ILE A 138 -14.52 -6.00 0.53
N GLU A 139 -14.59 -5.35 1.69
CA GLU A 139 -15.02 -3.96 1.80
C GLU A 139 -14.08 -3.02 1.03
N ASP A 140 -12.78 -3.21 1.20
CA ASP A 140 -11.77 -2.45 0.46
C ASP A 140 -11.83 -2.72 -1.04
N ILE A 141 -12.07 -3.97 -1.46
CA ILE A 141 -12.25 -4.35 -2.86
C ILE A 141 -13.47 -3.63 -3.47
N ALA A 142 -14.56 -3.51 -2.72
CA ALA A 142 -15.78 -2.83 -3.17
C ALA A 142 -15.58 -1.31 -3.33
N ASN A 143 -14.77 -0.72 -2.46
CA ASN A 143 -14.51 0.72 -2.41
C ASN A 143 -13.25 1.15 -3.18
N PHE A 144 -12.51 0.21 -3.78
CA PHE A 144 -11.28 0.52 -4.49
C PHE A 144 -11.55 1.40 -5.73
N PRO A 145 -10.67 2.38 -6.05
CA PRO A 145 -10.86 3.25 -7.19
C PRO A 145 -11.13 2.50 -8.49
N ARG A 146 -12.10 3.00 -9.25
CA ARG A 146 -12.35 2.57 -10.63
C ARG A 146 -11.09 2.80 -11.47
N THR A 147 -10.82 1.92 -12.42
CA THR A 147 -9.74 2.16 -13.40
C THR A 147 -10.06 3.34 -14.32
N LEU A 148 -9.06 3.86 -15.03
CA LEU A 148 -9.27 4.96 -15.99
C LEU A 148 -10.28 4.60 -17.09
N ALA A 149 -10.25 3.34 -17.56
CA ALA A 149 -11.21 2.83 -18.54
C ALA A 149 -12.66 2.79 -18.00
N GLU A 150 -12.81 2.72 -16.67
CA GLU A 150 -14.10 2.74 -15.96
C GLU A 150 -14.50 4.14 -15.49
N GLY A 151 -13.78 5.19 -15.92
CA GLY A 151 -14.02 6.59 -15.56
C GLY A 151 -13.39 7.05 -14.25
N GLY A 152 -12.46 6.26 -13.69
CA GLY A 152 -11.65 6.67 -12.54
C GLY A 152 -10.77 7.88 -12.82
N LYS A 153 -10.32 8.55 -11.76
CA LYS A 153 -9.54 9.80 -11.84
C LYS A 153 -8.24 9.68 -11.07
N ILE A 154 -7.22 10.35 -11.57
CA ILE A 154 -5.94 10.52 -10.86
C ILE A 154 -6.08 11.75 -9.99
N ALA A 155 -5.64 11.65 -8.73
CA ALA A 155 -5.64 12.78 -7.82
C ALA A 155 -4.63 13.85 -8.25
N ASP A 156 -4.87 15.11 -7.89
CA ASP A 156 -3.99 16.23 -8.27
C ASP A 156 -2.57 16.09 -7.71
N LYS A 157 -2.44 15.47 -6.52
CA LYS A 157 -1.17 15.19 -5.84
C LYS A 157 -1.08 13.70 -5.52
N CYS A 158 0.14 13.14 -5.43
CA CYS A 158 0.33 11.81 -4.88
C CYS A 158 -0.02 11.78 -3.38
N GLY A 159 -0.28 10.60 -2.84
CA GLY A 159 -0.66 10.39 -1.45
C GLY A 159 0.38 10.97 -0.48
N ASP A 160 1.67 10.74 -0.75
CA ASP A 160 2.75 11.32 0.08
C ASP A 160 2.69 12.86 0.11
N CYS A 161 2.51 13.50 -1.04
CA CYS A 161 2.40 14.96 -1.09
C CYS A 161 1.13 15.48 -0.40
N GLN A 162 0.01 14.75 -0.50
CA GLN A 162 -1.22 15.12 0.22
C GLN A 162 -1.02 15.05 1.73
N VAL A 163 -0.38 13.99 2.24
CA VAL A 163 -0.10 13.84 3.67
C VAL A 163 0.90 14.90 4.13
N VAL A 164 1.96 15.17 3.36
CA VAL A 164 2.93 16.23 3.70
C VAL A 164 2.27 17.61 3.75
N ASP A 165 1.40 17.96 2.80
CA ASP A 165 0.64 19.21 2.85
C ASP A 165 -0.22 19.31 4.12
N ALA A 166 -0.90 18.21 4.47
CA ALA A 166 -1.72 18.13 5.68
C ALA A 166 -0.87 18.29 6.94
N VAL A 167 0.27 17.58 7.04
CA VAL A 167 1.23 17.70 8.14
C VAL A 167 1.74 19.14 8.28
N ILE A 168 2.09 19.81 7.18
CA ILE A 168 2.51 21.23 7.18
C ILE A 168 1.36 22.13 7.67
N GLY A 169 0.15 21.92 7.16
CA GLY A 169 -1.02 22.70 7.54
C GLY A 169 -1.35 22.55 9.03
N LEU A 170 -1.45 21.32 9.51
CA LEU A 170 -1.76 21.00 10.91
C LEU A 170 -0.65 21.49 11.84
N SER A 171 0.63 21.34 11.48
CA SER A 171 1.76 21.86 12.27
C SER A 171 1.72 23.38 12.44
N ARG A 172 1.16 24.14 11.48
CA ARG A 172 0.97 25.59 11.62
C ARG A 172 -0.18 25.95 12.55
N LEU A 173 -1.18 25.08 12.66
CA LEU A 173 -2.35 25.26 13.52
C LEU A 173 -2.10 24.77 14.95
N ALA A 174 -1.21 23.81 15.14
CA ALA A 174 -0.97 23.17 16.43
C ALA A 174 -0.66 24.17 17.56
N PRO A 175 0.25 25.17 17.40
CA PRO A 175 0.55 26.13 18.47
C PRO A 175 -0.64 27.04 18.84
N ILE A 176 -1.67 27.12 18.00
CA ILE A 176 -2.84 27.98 18.20
C ILE A 176 -3.97 27.19 18.86
N LEU A 177 -4.14 25.93 18.48
CA LEU A 177 -5.31 25.11 18.81
C LEU A 177 -5.02 24.04 19.87
N HIS A 178 -3.75 23.71 20.11
CA HIS A 178 -3.37 22.82 21.19
C HIS A 178 -3.51 23.54 22.54
N PRO A 179 -3.94 22.85 23.61
CA PRO A 179 -3.89 23.38 24.98
C PRO A 179 -2.51 24.00 25.31
N PRO A 180 -2.46 25.05 26.15
CA PRO A 180 -1.20 25.69 26.51
C PRO A 180 -0.19 24.69 27.09
N ILE A 181 1.01 24.66 26.53
CA ILE A 181 2.16 23.89 27.01
C ILE A 181 3.30 24.87 27.29
N ASP A 182 4.07 24.60 28.34
CA ASP A 182 5.31 25.31 28.61
C ASP A 182 6.40 24.77 27.69
N LEU A 183 6.79 25.57 26.70
CA LEU A 183 7.79 25.21 25.70
C LEU A 183 9.09 25.95 25.98
N GLY A 184 10.22 25.26 25.89
CA GLY A 184 11.54 25.84 25.88
C GLY A 184 11.74 26.82 24.70
N ILE A 185 12.77 27.67 24.81
CA ILE A 185 13.09 28.72 23.83
C ILE A 185 13.29 28.16 22.41
N MET A 186 13.74 26.91 22.31
CA MET A 186 13.98 26.22 21.05
C MET A 186 12.91 25.19 20.72
N GLU A 187 11.84 25.07 21.50
CA GLU A 187 10.83 24.03 21.29
C GLU A 187 9.62 24.57 20.51
N VAL A 188 9.04 23.70 19.68
CA VAL A 188 7.78 23.98 19.01
C VAL A 188 6.90 22.76 18.94
N ILE A 189 5.59 23.00 18.90
CA ILE A 189 4.63 21.94 18.61
C ILE A 189 4.56 21.73 17.10
N GLY A 190 4.59 20.48 16.66
CA GLY A 190 4.37 20.09 15.28
C GLY A 190 3.56 18.80 15.19
N VAL A 191 3.28 18.39 13.97
CA VAL A 191 2.48 17.20 13.67
C VAL A 191 3.30 16.24 12.81
N SER A 192 3.13 14.95 13.04
CA SER A 192 3.50 13.89 12.11
C SER A 192 2.26 13.09 11.73
N ALA A 193 2.36 12.31 10.66
CA ALA A 193 1.36 11.32 10.31
C ALA A 193 2.00 9.93 10.24
N SER A 194 1.25 8.88 10.54
CA SER A 194 1.70 7.51 10.36
C SER A 194 0.55 6.60 9.98
N LYS A 195 0.89 5.42 9.48
CA LYS A 195 -0.05 4.31 9.32
C LYS A 195 0.40 3.15 10.21
N PRO A 196 -0.52 2.44 10.89
CA PRO A 196 -0.16 1.25 11.66
C PRO A 196 0.70 0.27 10.85
N GLY A 197 1.91 -0.04 11.36
CA GLY A 197 2.85 -0.96 10.72
C GLY A 197 3.49 -0.45 9.42
N GLY A 198 3.40 0.85 9.13
CA GLY A 198 3.73 1.43 7.83
C GLY A 198 4.74 2.57 7.87
N HIS A 199 4.66 3.38 6.81
CA HIS A 199 5.47 4.58 6.62
C HIS A 199 4.98 5.71 7.54
N SER A 200 5.90 6.56 7.97
CA SER A 200 5.61 7.77 8.73
C SER A 200 6.03 8.99 7.92
N TRP A 201 5.22 10.05 8.02
CA TRP A 201 5.47 11.35 7.42
C TRP A 201 5.69 12.36 8.54
N SER A 202 6.82 13.04 8.52
CA SER A 202 7.11 14.15 9.42
C SER A 202 7.64 15.33 8.62
N LEU A 203 7.74 16.50 9.27
CA LEU A 203 8.46 17.62 8.70
C LEU A 203 9.93 17.25 8.62
N GLU A 204 10.43 16.92 7.42
CA GLU A 204 11.85 16.59 7.26
C GLU A 204 12.76 17.80 7.57
N PRO A 205 13.98 17.54 8.09
CA PRO A 205 15.02 18.55 8.26
C PRO A 205 15.42 19.13 6.90
N GLY A 206 14.86 20.28 6.54
CA GLY A 206 15.11 20.92 5.25
C GLY A 206 13.91 21.64 4.63
N GLN A 207 12.70 21.24 5.02
CA GLN A 207 11.47 22.02 4.72
C GLN A 207 10.99 22.84 5.92
N GLY A 208 11.62 22.66 7.09
CA GLY A 208 11.47 23.44 8.32
C GLY A 208 12.58 23.08 9.33
N MET A 209 12.88 23.98 10.26
CA MET A 209 13.99 23.91 11.25
C MET A 209 13.83 22.83 12.34
N LEU A 210 13.24 21.66 12.10
CA LEU A 210 12.90 20.69 13.17
C LEU A 210 13.69 19.39 13.00
N ASN A 211 14.54 19.04 13.97
CA ASN A 211 15.44 17.89 13.84
C ASN A 211 15.07 16.68 14.69
N LEU A 212 14.41 16.85 15.85
CA LEU A 212 14.16 15.75 16.77
C LEU A 212 12.81 15.92 17.47
N ILE A 213 12.02 14.85 17.48
CA ILE A 213 10.88 14.73 18.41
C ILE A 213 11.48 14.60 19.81
N VAL A 214 11.16 15.57 20.66
CA VAL A 214 11.57 15.63 22.07
C VAL A 214 10.54 14.89 22.93
N GLU A 215 9.26 15.04 22.60
CA GLU A 215 8.16 14.50 23.37
C GLU A 215 6.94 14.24 22.47
N ASP A 216 6.30 13.08 22.66
CA ASP A 216 4.98 12.78 22.10
C ASP A 216 3.89 13.40 22.98
N LEU A 217 3.01 14.20 22.40
CA LEU A 217 1.89 14.82 23.12
C LEU A 217 0.61 14.00 22.92
N SER A 218 -0.08 13.72 24.03
CA SER A 218 -1.42 13.13 23.95
C SER A 218 -2.37 14.18 23.38
N LEU A 219 -3.03 13.83 22.27
CA LEU A 219 -4.15 14.60 21.77
C LEU A 219 -5.34 14.41 22.72
N GLU A 220 -5.55 15.36 23.62
CA GLU A 220 -6.78 15.41 24.41
C GLU A 220 -7.99 15.68 23.51
N GLU A 221 -9.16 15.16 23.88
CA GLU A 221 -10.40 15.45 23.17
C GLU A 221 -10.61 16.97 23.09
N GLY A 222 -10.63 17.50 21.86
CA GLY A 222 -10.64 18.94 21.65
C GLY A 222 -10.68 19.34 20.18
N THR A 223 -10.72 20.65 19.94
CA THR A 223 -10.85 21.21 18.58
C THR A 223 -9.71 20.74 17.66
N PHE A 224 -8.48 20.66 18.16
CA PHE A 224 -7.36 20.24 17.32
C PHE A 224 -7.43 18.76 16.94
N GLN A 225 -7.79 17.88 17.88
CA GLN A 225 -8.00 16.46 17.60
C GLN A 225 -9.08 16.26 16.53
N ASN A 226 -10.21 16.95 16.64
CA ASN A 226 -11.29 16.87 15.64
C ASN A 226 -10.82 17.28 14.24
N ILE A 227 -9.95 18.29 14.14
CA ILE A 227 -9.39 18.72 12.85
C ILE A 227 -8.43 17.66 12.28
N CYS A 228 -7.61 17.04 13.14
CA CYS A 228 -6.74 15.93 12.74
C CYS A 228 -7.57 14.75 12.20
N ASP A 229 -8.62 14.36 12.91
CA ASP A 229 -9.51 13.25 12.52
C ASP A 229 -10.25 13.55 11.21
N GLU A 230 -10.84 14.74 11.08
CA GLU A 230 -11.52 15.16 9.85
C GLU A 230 -10.55 15.22 8.66
N THR A 231 -9.32 15.67 8.89
CA THR A 231 -8.28 15.69 7.85
C THR A 231 -7.91 14.27 7.42
N ALA A 232 -7.76 13.34 8.36
CA ALA A 232 -7.45 11.94 8.08
C ALA A 232 -8.59 11.27 7.30
N GLU A 233 -9.84 11.54 7.68
CA GLU A 233 -11.04 11.05 7.00
C GLU A 233 -11.12 11.58 5.56
N ILE A 234 -10.92 12.87 5.33
CA ILE A 234 -10.91 13.47 3.99
C ILE A 234 -9.84 12.83 3.10
N LEU A 235 -8.62 12.64 3.63
CA LEU A 235 -7.54 12.00 2.90
C LEU A 235 -7.86 10.53 2.57
N SER A 236 -8.40 9.80 3.54
CA SER A 236 -8.86 8.42 3.39
C SER A 236 -9.95 8.31 2.31
N GLU A 237 -11.00 9.14 2.36
CA GLU A 237 -12.06 9.18 1.33
C GLU A 237 -11.51 9.49 -0.06
N ASN A 238 -10.52 10.38 -0.15
CA ASN A 238 -9.90 10.73 -1.41
C ASN A 238 -9.26 9.52 -2.10
N THR A 239 -8.64 8.62 -1.32
CA THR A 239 -8.04 7.38 -1.85
C THR A 239 -9.06 6.34 -2.32
N LEU A 240 -10.31 6.41 -1.85
CA LEU A 240 -11.38 5.55 -2.35
C LEU A 240 -11.89 6.03 -3.72
N ARG A 241 -11.83 7.33 -3.96
CA ARG A 241 -12.39 7.97 -5.17
C ARG A 241 -11.35 8.18 -6.27
N ASN A 242 -10.09 8.37 -5.89
CA ASN A 242 -9.02 8.78 -6.79
C ASN A 242 -7.76 7.93 -6.62
N TRP A 243 -7.01 7.83 -7.71
CA TRP A 243 -5.70 7.18 -7.73
C TRP A 243 -4.64 8.10 -7.12
N THR A 244 -4.10 7.72 -5.95
CA THR A 244 -3.15 8.51 -5.14
C THR A 244 -1.76 7.87 -5.00
N SER A 245 -1.49 6.72 -5.63
CA SER A 245 -0.24 5.93 -5.48
C SER A 245 0.05 5.31 -4.09
N VAL A 246 -0.69 5.72 -3.05
CA VAL A 246 -0.56 5.24 -1.66
C VAL A 246 -1.96 5.05 -1.07
N ASP A 247 -2.15 4.00 -0.26
CA ASP A 247 -3.35 3.78 0.51
C ASP A 247 -3.29 4.53 1.86
N LEU A 248 -4.08 5.60 1.98
CA LEU A 248 -4.12 6.49 3.15
C LEU A 248 -5.23 6.10 4.15
N ARG A 249 -5.87 4.94 4.00
CA ARG A 249 -6.83 4.47 5.00
C ARG A 249 -6.10 4.07 6.29
N GLY A 250 -6.69 4.41 7.43
CA GLY A 250 -6.07 4.23 8.74
C GLY A 250 -4.87 5.16 8.97
N LEU A 251 -4.80 6.30 8.27
CA LEU A 251 -3.84 7.35 8.57
C LEU A 251 -4.18 7.97 9.93
N GLU A 252 -3.17 8.10 10.77
CA GLU A 252 -3.27 8.73 12.09
C GLU A 252 -2.32 9.92 12.15
N PHE A 253 -2.76 11.02 12.76
CA PHE A 253 -1.91 12.17 13.05
C PHE A 253 -1.47 12.13 14.51
N HIS A 254 -0.23 12.54 14.76
CA HIS A 254 0.38 12.58 16.08
C HIS A 254 0.98 13.95 16.30
N VAL A 255 0.89 14.45 17.54
CA VAL A 255 1.40 15.77 17.91
C VAL A 255 2.65 15.59 18.76
N HIS A 256 3.64 16.43 18.48
CA HIS A 256 4.96 16.32 19.07
C HIS A 256 5.48 17.68 19.48
N VAL A 257 6.34 17.70 20.50
CA VAL A 257 7.28 18.79 20.71
C VAL A 257 8.55 18.48 19.92
N TYR A 258 8.96 19.42 19.08
CA TYR A 258 10.19 19.37 18.30
C TYR A 258 11.19 20.40 18.80
N GLU A 259 12.47 20.04 18.81
CA GLU A 259 13.55 21.00 18.99
C GLU A 259 13.90 21.69 17.65
N ARG A 260 13.94 23.03 17.69
CA ARG A 260 14.40 23.87 16.59
C ARG A 260 15.91 23.83 16.50
N VAL A 261 16.41 23.65 15.28
CA VAL A 261 17.84 23.78 15.02
C VAL A 261 18.12 25.09 14.32
N LEU A 262 19.03 25.88 14.91
CA LEU A 262 19.47 27.13 14.32
C LEU A 262 20.14 26.86 12.96
N PRO A 263 19.92 27.73 11.96
CA PRO A 263 20.62 27.63 10.68
C PRO A 263 22.13 27.54 10.90
N GLY A 264 22.76 26.45 10.45
CA GLY A 264 24.22 26.22 10.56
C GLY A 264 24.66 25.16 11.57
N GLN A 265 23.76 24.53 12.34
CA GLN A 265 24.09 23.47 13.30
C GLN A 265 23.52 22.08 12.92
N GLY A 266 23.27 21.85 11.63
CA GLY A 266 22.82 20.54 11.16
C GLY A 266 23.91 19.46 11.30
N PRO A 267 23.54 18.17 11.41
CA PRO A 267 24.46 17.05 11.60
C PRO A 267 25.48 16.83 10.47
N HIS A 268 25.38 17.58 9.37
CA HIS A 268 26.35 17.58 8.26
C HIS A 268 27.43 18.67 8.33
N ALA A 269 27.50 19.48 9.39
CA ALA A 269 28.57 20.48 9.56
C ALA A 269 29.94 19.89 9.99
N MET A 270 30.09 18.57 10.00
CA MET A 270 31.28 17.86 10.49
C MET A 270 31.87 16.86 9.48
N GLU A 271 31.84 17.15 8.17
CA GLU A 271 32.66 16.42 7.18
C GLU A 271 33.25 17.36 6.12
N THR A 272 33.86 18.47 6.51
CA THR A 272 34.89 19.14 5.70
C THR A 272 35.80 19.95 6.59
N GLU A 273 36.63 19.29 7.39
CA GLU A 273 37.89 19.86 7.91
C GLU A 273 38.71 18.73 8.53
N GLU A 274 39.43 17.97 7.69
CA GLU A 274 40.79 17.50 7.98
C GLU A 274 41.40 16.80 6.75
N GLN A 275 42.33 17.55 6.12
CA GLN A 275 43.57 17.16 5.42
C GLN A 275 43.54 16.16 4.26
#